data_AF-A0A949TY68-F1
#
_entry.id   AF-A0A949TY68-F1
#
_cell.length_a   1.000
_cell.length_b   1.000
_cell.length_c   1.000
_cell.angle_alpha   90.00
_cell.angle_beta   90.00
_cell.angle_gamma   90.00
#
_symmetry.space_group_name_H-M   'P 1'
#
loop_
_entity.id
_entity.type
_entity.pdbx_description
1 polymer ?
#
loop_
_entity_poly.entity_id
_entity_poly.type
_entity_poly.pdbx_seq_one_letter_code
_entity_poly.pdbx_strand_id
1 'polypeptide(L)'
;MKKYGFTYIEVMIATTIFIVLSIIVVRLNIESNKNVNIQVDKQNMMMEAQKILEKSKTNPVSVGDNNFNSYEEINDNSGKYYYVTQVANIGTQGPPTLLQITVRVRKNVNDVKNEVILTSHFLKN
;
A
#
# COMPACT_ATOMS: atom_id res chain seq x y z
N MET A 1 29.32 8.08 58.46
CA MET A 1 28.52 8.18 57.22
C MET A 1 29.05 7.14 56.24
N LYS A 2 28.30 6.06 55.95
CA LYS A 2 28.73 5.05 54.96
C LYS A 2 28.53 5.64 53.56
N LYS A 3 29.61 5.81 52.80
CA LYS A 3 29.56 6.23 51.41
C LYS A 3 28.98 5.07 50.59
N TYR A 4 27.75 5.21 50.13
CA TYR A 4 27.13 4.33 49.14
C TYR A 4 27.72 4.69 47.77
N GLY A 5 28.91 4.17 47.46
CA GLY A 5 29.51 4.28 46.14
C GLY A 5 29.17 3.03 45.32
N PHE A 6 28.78 3.21 44.07
CA PHE A 6 28.59 2.10 43.14
C PHE A 6 29.90 1.35 42.95
N THR A 7 29.83 0.03 42.94
CA THR A 7 30.97 -0.84 42.71
C THR A 7 31.32 -0.82 41.22
N TYR A 8 32.60 -0.91 40.86
CA TYR A 8 33.05 -0.88 39.45
C TYR A 8 32.30 -1.90 38.57
N ILE A 9 31.97 -3.06 39.14
CA ILE A 9 31.19 -4.12 38.50
C ILE A 9 29.77 -3.65 38.13
N GLU A 10 29.10 -2.91 39.03
CA GLU A 10 27.74 -2.40 38.77
C GLU A 10 27.75 -1.39 37.62
N VAL A 11 28.79 -0.55 37.53
CA VAL A 11 28.95 0.41 36.44
C VAL A 11 29.19 -0.31 35.10
N MET A 12 30.01 -1.37 35.09
CA MET A 12 30.23 -2.18 33.89
C MET A 12 28.95 -2.91 33.42
N ILE A 13 28.15 -3.44 34.35
CA ILE A 13 26.87 -4.09 34.02
C ILE A 13 25.90 -3.05 33.45
N ALA A 14 25.77 -1.89 34.09
CA ALA A 14 24.86 -0.83 33.64
C ALA A 14 25.22 -0.32 32.23
N THR A 15 26.51 -0.09 31.95
CA THR A 15 26.99 0.33 30.63
C THR A 15 26.76 -0.75 29.57
N THR A 16 26.97 -2.02 29.90
CA THR A 16 26.71 -3.13 28.98
C THR A 16 25.23 -3.23 28.61
N ILE A 17 24.34 -3.15 29.61
CA ILE A 17 22.88 -3.17 29.38
C ILE A 17 22.46 -1.96 28.52
N PHE A 18 23.02 -0.77 28.81
CA PHE A 18 22.74 0.44 28.05
C PHE A 18 23.12 0.33 26.57
N ILE A 19 24.29 -0.25 26.27
CA ILE A 19 24.74 -0.48 24.88
C ILE A 19 23.80 -1.45 24.17
N VAL A 20 23.43 -2.56 24.81
CA VAL A 20 22.52 -3.55 24.23
C VAL A 20 21.15 -2.93 23.94
N LEU A 21 20.58 -2.18 24.89
CA LEU A 21 19.30 -1.49 24.69
C LEU A 21 19.37 -0.48 23.55
N SER A 22 20.47 0.27 23.45
CA SER A 22 20.67 1.25 22.37
C SER A 22 20.67 0.59 21.00
N ILE A 23 21.33 -0.57 20.85
CA ILE A 23 21.35 -1.34 19.61
C ILE A 23 19.93 -1.83 19.25
N ILE A 24 19.17 -2.33 20.23
CA ILE A 24 17.80 -2.80 20.02
C ILE A 24 16.90 -1.65 19.57
N VAL A 25 16.97 -0.50 20.23
CA VAL A 25 16.16 0.69 19.90
C VAL A 25 16.45 1.17 18.48
N VAL A 26 17.72 1.20 18.06
CA VAL A 26 18.08 1.60 16.69
C VAL A 26 17.50 0.63 15.66
N ARG A 27 17.60 -0.68 15.89
CA ARG A 27 17.02 -1.69 14.98
C ARG A 27 15.51 -1.58 14.89
N LEU A 28 14.82 -1.44 16.02
CA LEU A 28 13.37 -1.25 16.07
C LEU A 28 12.92 0.00 15.31
N ASN A 29 13.66 1.11 15.43
CA ASN A 29 13.35 2.33 14.68
C ASN A 29 13.51 2.15 13.16
N ILE A 30 14.57 1.46 12.73
CA ILE A 30 14.78 1.16 11.29
C ILE A 30 13.65 0.29 10.75
N GLU A 31 13.27 -0.76 11.46
CA GLU A 31 12.17 -1.65 11.05
C GLU A 31 10.82 -0.93 11.07
N SER A 32 10.56 -0.11 12.09
CA SER A 32 9.36 0.71 12.18
C SER A 32 9.25 1.68 11.00
N ASN A 33 10.32 2.42 10.68
CA ASN A 33 10.33 3.34 9.55
C ASN A 33 10.13 2.62 8.21
N LYS A 34 10.72 1.44 8.02
CA LYS A 34 10.47 0.62 6.82
C LYS A 34 9.01 0.21 6.71
N ASN A 35 8.40 -0.23 7.82
CA ASN A 35 7.01 -0.64 7.85
C ASN A 35 6.05 0.53 7.60
N VAL A 36 6.35 1.72 8.16
CA VAL A 36 5.58 2.94 7.91
C VAL A 36 5.66 3.33 6.43
N ASN A 37 6.84 3.32 5.82
CA ASN A 37 6.98 3.65 4.40
C ASN A 37 6.18 2.68 3.50
N ILE A 38 6.21 1.38 3.80
CA ILE A 38 5.39 0.39 3.06
C ILE A 38 3.89 0.66 3.25
N GLN A 39 3.46 1.05 4.45
CA GLN A 39 2.06 1.40 4.70
C GLN A 39 1.64 2.67 3.95
N VAL A 40 2.46 3.71 3.94
CA VAL A 40 2.22 4.95 3.20
C VAL A 40 2.14 4.66 1.70
N ASP A 41 3.07 3.88 1.15
CA ASP A 41 3.05 3.47 -0.26
C ASP A 41 1.74 2.72 -0.60
N LYS A 42 1.29 1.79 0.26
CA LYS A 42 0.03 1.08 0.06
C LYS A 42 -1.19 2.01 0.14
N GLN A 43 -1.20 2.97 1.06
CA GLN A 43 -2.27 3.96 1.16
C GLN A 43 -2.34 4.85 -0.09
N ASN A 44 -1.19 5.26 -0.62
CA ASN A 44 -1.14 6.03 -1.87
C ASN A 44 -1.66 5.21 -3.05
N MET A 45 -1.24 3.94 -3.19
CA MET A 45 -1.78 3.04 -4.22
C MET A 45 -3.28 2.82 -4.07
N MET A 46 -3.79 2.73 -2.84
CA MET A 46 -5.23 2.61 -2.55
C MET A 46 -6.00 3.85 -2.98
N MET A 47 -5.47 5.03 -2.68
CA MET A 47 -6.07 6.30 -3.10
C MET A 47 -6.14 6.41 -4.63
N GLU A 48 -5.04 6.10 -5.33
CA GLU A 48 -5.04 6.09 -6.80
C GLU A 48 -6.03 5.07 -7.36
N ALA A 49 -6.09 3.86 -6.79
CA ALA A 49 -7.05 2.84 -7.17
C ALA A 49 -8.50 3.33 -7.02
N GLN A 50 -8.81 4.05 -5.93
CA GLN A 50 -10.13 4.65 -5.71
C GLN A 50 -10.45 5.75 -6.73
N LYS A 51 -9.50 6.66 -7.01
CA LYS A 51 -9.67 7.72 -8.03
C LYS A 51 -10.02 7.10 -9.40
N ILE A 52 -9.27 6.09 -9.82
CA ILE A 52 -9.48 5.39 -11.10
C ILE A 52 -10.84 4.69 -11.10
N LEU A 53 -11.19 4.03 -9.98
CA LEU A 53 -12.47 3.35 -9.82
C LEU A 53 -13.65 4.32 -9.99
N GLU A 54 -13.61 5.48 -9.33
CA GLU A 54 -14.65 6.50 -9.45
C GLU A 54 -14.72 7.09 -10.87
N LYS A 55 -13.56 7.30 -11.51
CA LYS A 55 -13.50 7.71 -12.92
C LYS A 55 -14.10 6.65 -13.86
N SER A 56 -13.90 5.38 -13.56
CA SER A 56 -14.43 4.24 -14.33
C SER A 56 -15.95 4.10 -14.17
N LYS A 57 -16.50 4.38 -12.98
CA LYS A 57 -17.95 4.41 -12.75
C LYS A 57 -18.65 5.53 -13.53
N THR A 58 -18.01 6.69 -13.62
CA THR A 58 -18.58 7.87 -14.30
C THR A 58 -18.42 7.79 -15.83
N ASN A 59 -17.33 7.20 -16.32
CA ASN A 59 -17.12 7.01 -17.75
C ASN A 59 -16.52 5.61 -18.07
N PRO A 60 -17.36 4.56 -18.10
CA PRO A 60 -16.92 3.18 -18.25
C PRO A 60 -16.33 2.85 -19.63
N VAL A 61 -16.43 3.77 -20.62
CA VAL A 61 -15.87 3.58 -21.97
C VAL A 61 -14.48 4.22 -22.09
N SER A 62 -14.16 5.21 -21.25
CA SER A 62 -12.89 5.96 -21.34
C SER A 62 -11.73 5.38 -20.53
N VAL A 63 -12.04 4.57 -19.51
CA VAL A 63 -11.02 3.86 -18.75
C VAL A 63 -10.91 2.50 -19.42
N GLY A 64 -9.91 2.38 -20.29
CA GLY A 64 -9.82 1.41 -21.37
C GLY A 64 -10.45 0.04 -21.09
N ASP A 65 -11.06 -0.50 -22.15
CA ASP A 65 -11.26 -1.94 -22.38
C ASP A 65 -9.87 -2.63 -22.51
N ASN A 66 -8.99 -2.37 -21.55
CA ASN A 66 -7.59 -2.74 -21.58
C ASN A 66 -7.55 -4.22 -21.22
N ASN A 67 -7.18 -5.02 -22.20
CA ASN A 67 -6.67 -6.37 -21.98
C ASN A 67 -5.75 -6.35 -20.75
N PHE A 68 -5.88 -7.36 -19.88
CA PHE A 68 -5.16 -7.57 -18.61
C PHE A 68 -3.64 -7.37 -18.60
N ASN A 69 -3.06 -7.12 -19.77
CA ASN A 69 -1.64 -7.03 -20.07
C ASN A 69 -1.16 -5.60 -20.34
N SER A 70 -2.05 -4.60 -20.46
CA SER A 70 -1.66 -3.21 -20.71
C SER A 70 -1.85 -2.37 -19.45
N TYR A 71 -0.75 -2.13 -18.73
CA TYR A 71 -0.72 -1.20 -17.61
C TYR A 71 -0.53 0.23 -18.11
N GLU A 72 -1.36 1.15 -17.64
CA GLU A 72 -1.18 2.58 -17.86
C GLU A 72 -0.36 3.18 -16.72
N GLU A 73 0.52 4.13 -17.05
CA GLU A 73 1.36 4.82 -16.08
C GLU A 73 0.63 6.04 -15.50
N ILE A 74 0.63 6.14 -14.17
CA ILE A 74 0.24 7.34 -13.43
C ILE A 74 1.51 7.96 -12.90
N ASN A 75 1.77 9.18 -13.31
CA ASN A 75 2.84 10.00 -12.76
C ASN A 75 2.18 11.23 -12.12
N ASP A 76 1.92 11.14 -10.82
CA ASP A 76 1.36 12.23 -10.01
C ASP A 76 2.35 12.58 -8.89
N ASN A 77 2.08 13.66 -8.15
CA ASN A 77 2.89 14.09 -7.01
C ASN A 77 3.05 13.01 -5.91
N SER A 78 2.19 12.00 -5.91
CA SER A 78 2.23 10.83 -5.02
C SER A 78 3.24 9.76 -5.46
N GLY A 79 3.82 9.88 -6.66
CA GLY A 79 4.80 8.96 -7.23
C GLY A 79 4.37 8.35 -8.56
N LYS A 80 5.24 7.48 -9.09
CA LYS A 80 5.00 6.72 -10.32
C LYS A 80 4.35 5.38 -9.99
N TYR A 81 3.14 5.17 -10.51
CA TYR A 81 2.35 3.95 -10.37
C TYR A 81 1.88 3.44 -11.72
N TYR A 82 1.42 2.20 -11.74
CA TYR A 82 0.89 1.52 -12.92
C TYR A 82 -0.46 0.94 -12.58
N TYR A 83 -1.45 1.10 -13.45
CA TYR A 83 -2.79 0.58 -13.21
C TYR A 83 -3.37 -0.17 -14.40
N VAL A 84 -4.30 -1.08 -14.10
CA VAL A 84 -5.16 -1.73 -15.09
C VAL A 84 -6.58 -1.81 -14.54
N THR A 85 -7.55 -1.63 -15.42
CA THR A 85 -8.98 -1.67 -15.11
C THR A 85 -9.63 -2.80 -15.89
N GLN A 86 -10.52 -3.54 -15.25
CA GLN A 86 -11.33 -4.59 -15.87
C GLN A 86 -12.79 -4.29 -15.58
N VAL A 87 -13.63 -4.32 -16.61
CA VAL A 87 -15.09 -4.26 -16.46
C VAL A 87 -15.67 -5.62 -16.85
N ALA A 88 -16.37 -6.28 -15.93
CA ALA A 88 -17.05 -7.54 -16.18
C ALA A 88 -18.56 -7.36 -15.98
N ASN A 89 -19.37 -7.90 -16.88
CA ASN A 89 -20.81 -8.01 -16.65
C ASN A 89 -21.08 -9.28 -15.84
N ILE A 90 -21.62 -9.12 -14.64
CA ILE A 90 -21.92 -10.23 -13.72
C ILE A 90 -23.43 -10.47 -13.56
N GLY A 91 -24.27 -9.69 -14.25
CA GLY A 91 -25.73 -9.81 -14.21
C GLY A 91 -26.29 -10.69 -15.34
N THR A 92 -27.44 -11.31 -15.09
CA THR A 92 -28.24 -12.03 -16.10
C THR A 92 -29.01 -11.06 -17.00
N GLN A 93 -29.15 -11.44 -18.28
CA GLN A 93 -29.63 -10.62 -19.39
C GLN A 93 -30.91 -9.80 -19.08
N GLY A 94 -30.79 -8.48 -19.15
CA GLY A 94 -31.88 -7.51 -19.00
C GLY A 94 -31.42 -6.23 -18.27
N PRO A 95 -32.01 -5.04 -18.55
CA PRO A 95 -31.79 -3.86 -17.72
C PRO A 95 -32.48 -4.05 -16.35
N PRO A 96 -31.86 -3.64 -15.23
CA PRO A 96 -30.52 -3.04 -15.12
C PRO A 96 -29.39 -4.08 -15.14
N THR A 97 -28.32 -3.77 -15.85
CA THR A 97 -27.13 -4.63 -15.94
C THR A 97 -26.21 -4.39 -14.74
N LEU A 98 -25.79 -5.45 -14.06
CA LEU A 98 -24.83 -5.37 -12.96
C LEU A 98 -23.40 -5.51 -13.50
N LEU A 99 -22.63 -4.43 -13.38
CA LEU A 99 -21.23 -4.38 -13.81
C LEU A 99 -20.31 -4.45 -12.59
N GLN A 100 -19.20 -5.17 -12.75
CA GLN A 100 -18.10 -5.26 -11.80
C GLN A 100 -16.89 -4.56 -12.41
N ILE A 101 -16.42 -3.48 -11.79
CA ILE A 101 -15.11 -2.89 -12.12
C ILE A 101 -14.08 -3.41 -11.12
N THR A 102 -12.97 -3.95 -11.64
CA THR A 102 -11.77 -4.26 -10.87
C THR A 102 -10.64 -3.35 -11.32
N VAL A 103 -10.05 -2.61 -10.39
CA VAL A 103 -8.85 -1.79 -10.60
C VAL A 103 -7.68 -2.44 -9.87
N ARG A 104 -6.55 -2.57 -10.54
CA ARG A 104 -5.30 -3.04 -9.94
C ARG A 104 -4.25 -1.96 -10.09
N VAL A 105 -3.59 -1.60 -8.99
CA VAL A 105 -2.51 -0.60 -8.97
C VAL A 105 -1.23 -1.24 -8.42
N ARG A 106 -0.11 -0.94 -9.06
CA ARG A 106 1.23 -1.42 -8.70
C ARG A 106 2.25 -0.28 -8.80
N LYS A 107 3.31 -0.35 -7.99
CA LYS A 107 4.46 0.55 -8.14
C LYS A 107 5.36 0.18 -9.32
N ASN A 108 5.39 -1.09 -9.69
CA ASN A 108 6.10 -1.63 -10.83
C ASN A 108 5.24 -2.72 -11.49
N VAL A 109 5.16 -2.73 -12.81
CA VAL A 109 4.42 -3.74 -13.59
C VAL A 109 4.81 -5.17 -13.21
N ASN A 110 6.10 -5.39 -12.89
CA ASN A 110 6.65 -6.69 -12.53
C ASN A 110 6.43 -7.09 -11.05
N ASP A 111 6.01 -6.16 -10.18
CA ASP A 111 5.82 -6.43 -8.75
C ASP A 111 4.39 -6.91 -8.46
N VAL A 112 4.11 -8.15 -8.85
CA VAL A 112 2.79 -8.79 -8.69
C VAL A 112 2.40 -8.96 -7.21
N LYS A 113 3.38 -9.05 -6.31
CA LYS A 113 3.13 -9.35 -4.88
C LYS A 113 2.66 -8.13 -4.09
N ASN A 114 3.05 -6.93 -4.52
CA ASN A 114 2.69 -5.68 -3.85
C ASN A 114 1.68 -4.88 -4.66
N GLU A 115 0.60 -5.55 -5.08
CA GLU A 115 -0.51 -4.89 -5.76
C GLU A 115 -1.65 -4.54 -4.81
N VAL A 116 -2.33 -3.43 -5.12
CA VAL A 116 -3.62 -3.07 -4.52
C VAL A 116 -4.70 -3.38 -5.53
N ILE A 117 -5.66 -4.22 -5.13
CA ILE A 117 -6.81 -4.59 -5.96
C ILE A 117 -8.06 -4.03 -5.29
N LEU A 118 -8.80 -3.22 -6.04
CA LEU A 118 -10.12 -2.75 -5.64
C LEU A 118 -11.16 -3.25 -6.62
N THR A 119 -12.24 -3.81 -6.08
CA THR A 119 -13.38 -4.30 -6.87
C THR A 119 -14.63 -3.59 -6.39
N SER A 120 -15.44 -3.10 -7.32
CA SER A 120 -16.71 -2.46 -7.03
C SER A 120 -17.78 -2.90 -8.01
N HIS A 121 -19.02 -2.91 -7.52
CA HIS A 121 -20.19 -3.29 -8.30
C HIS A 121 -21.07 -2.06 -8.47
N PHE A 122 -21.59 -1.86 -9.67
CA PHE A 122 -22.47 -0.74 -9.99
C PHE A 122 -23.55 -1.19 -10.97
N LEU A 123 -24.74 -0.61 -10.80
CA LEU A 123 -25.88 -0.85 -11.66
C LEU A 123 -25.82 0.13 -12.82
N LYS A 124 -25.96 -0.40 -14.03
CA LYS A 124 -26.14 0.38 -15.25
C LYS A 124 -27.57 0.17 -15.74
N ASN A 125 -28.37 1.23 -15.70
CA ASN A 125 -29.71 1.25 -16.27
C ASN A 125 -29.65 1.37 -17.79
#